data_AF-A0A9D6NLN0-F1
#
_entry.id   AF-A0A9D6NLN0-F1
#
_cell.length_a   1.000
_cell.length_b   1.000
_cell.length_c   1.000
_cell.angle_alpha   90.00
_cell.angle_beta   90.00
_cell.angle_gamma   90.00
#
_symmetry.space_group_name_H-M   'P 1'
#
loop_
_entity.id
_entity.type
_entity.pdbx_description
1 polymer ?
#
loop_
_entity_poly.entity_id
_entity_poly.type
_entity_poly.pdbx_seq_one_letter_code
_entity_poly.pdbx_strand_id
1 'polypeptide(L)'
;MKEYFIFDPEYDYLDEALVGYRLEGGQYVPLEVKDRRARSEVLGLDLVDTGETLRLLDPQTGQFLPTAMEEAASRRAADEARRQVEAEAARLREELKRLQQGGTSENLG
;
A
#
# COMPACT_ATOMS: atom_id res chain seq x y z
N MET A 1 -21.62 4.90 15.95
CA MET A 1 -21.74 5.72 14.73
C MET A 1 -21.69 4.80 13.53
N LYS A 2 -22.61 4.94 12.58
CA LYS A 2 -22.66 4.10 11.37
C LYS A 2 -22.63 5.01 10.15
N GLU A 3 -21.78 4.69 9.20
CA GLU A 3 -21.66 5.37 7.92
C GLU A 3 -21.88 4.34 6.80
N TYR A 4 -22.45 4.79 5.68
CA TYR A 4 -22.74 3.97 4.52
C TYR A 4 -22.35 4.74 3.27
N PHE A 5 -21.66 4.08 2.35
CA PHE A 5 -21.17 4.70 1.12
C PHE A 5 -21.60 3.85 -0.08
N ILE A 6 -22.01 4.52 -1.14
CA ILE A 6 -22.33 3.90 -2.43
C ILE A 6 -21.35 4.46 -3.44
N PHE A 7 -20.73 3.57 -4.20
CA PHE A 7 -19.83 3.91 -5.28
C PHE A 7 -20.30 3.26 -6.57
N ASP A 8 -20.53 4.08 -7.60
CA ASP A 8 -20.82 3.67 -8.96
C ASP A 8 -19.56 3.81 -9.82
N PRO A 9 -18.85 2.70 -10.11
CA PRO A 9 -17.63 2.74 -10.91
C PRO A 9 -17.87 3.08 -12.38
N GLU A 10 -19.08 2.89 -12.89
CA GLU A 10 -19.41 3.04 -14.32
C GLU A 10 -20.02 4.42 -14.64
N TYR A 11 -20.41 5.21 -13.64
CA TYR A 11 -21.04 6.53 -13.79
C TYR A 11 -22.39 6.50 -14.51
N ASP A 12 -23.10 5.36 -14.44
CA ASP A 12 -24.33 5.12 -15.19
C ASP A 12 -25.61 5.24 -14.34
N TYR A 13 -25.48 5.21 -13.01
CA TYR A 13 -26.62 5.12 -12.07
C TYR A 13 -26.73 6.27 -11.07
N LEU A 14 -25.63 6.96 -10.77
CA LEU A 14 -25.62 8.08 -9.81
C LEU A 14 -25.20 9.39 -10.50
N ASP A 15 -25.81 10.51 -10.08
CA ASP A 15 -25.40 11.85 -10.53
C ASP A 15 -23.95 12.15 -10.10
N GLU A 16 -23.60 11.81 -8.85
CA GLU A 16 -22.22 11.69 -8.39
C GLU A 16 -21.85 10.23 -8.12
N ALA A 17 -20.77 9.74 -8.73
CA ALA A 17 -20.35 8.35 -8.57
C ALA A 17 -20.05 7.91 -7.14
N LEU A 18 -19.77 8.85 -6.23
CA LEU A 18 -19.58 8.55 -4.82
C LEU A 18 -20.58 9.37 -4.01
N VAL A 19 -21.40 8.66 -3.22
CA VAL A 19 -22.28 9.27 -2.23
C VAL A 19 -22.08 8.59 -0.88
N GLY A 20 -22.23 9.35 0.20
CA GLY A 20 -22.09 8.87 1.57
C GLY A 20 -23.26 9.27 2.45
N TYR A 21 -23.51 8.51 3.50
CA TYR A 21 -24.55 8.76 4.49
C TYR A 21 -24.05 8.40 5.89
N ARG A 22 -24.58 9.10 6.90
CA ARG A 22 -24.33 8.83 8.32
C ARG A 22 -25.64 8.67 9.07
N LEU A 23 -25.67 7.70 9.98
CA LEU A 23 -26.81 7.48 10.85
C LEU A 23 -26.79 8.47 12.03
N GLU A 24 -27.71 9.43 12.01
CA GLU A 24 -27.90 10.44 13.05
C GLU A 24 -29.38 10.45 13.49
N GLY A 25 -29.64 10.34 14.79
CA GLY A 25 -31.02 10.35 15.31
C GLY A 25 -31.93 9.24 14.76
N GLY A 26 -31.35 8.15 14.24
CA GLY A 26 -32.10 7.05 13.60
C GLY A 26 -32.40 7.26 12.12
N GLN A 27 -31.89 8.33 11.50
CA GLN A 27 -32.05 8.63 10.07
C GLN A 27 -30.69 8.68 9.38
N TYR A 28 -30.67 8.30 8.10
CA TYR A 28 -29.48 8.45 7.26
C TYR A 28 -29.44 9.86 6.67
N VAL A 29 -28.45 10.64 7.07
CA VAL A 29 -28.19 12.00 6.59
C VAL A 29 -27.02 11.94 5.59
N PRO A 30 -27.11 12.62 4.43
CA PRO A 30 -26.01 12.66 3.46
C PRO A 30 -24.71 13.21 4.06
N LEU A 31 -23.59 12.62 3.65
CA LEU A 31 -22.25 13.13 3.90
C LEU A 31 -21.81 14.02 2.73
N GLU A 32 -21.03 15.05 3.04
CA GLU A 32 -20.43 15.89 2.00
C GLU A 32 -19.40 15.06 1.20
N VAL A 33 -19.57 15.08 -0.13
CA VAL A 33 -18.58 14.59 -1.07
C VAL A 33 -18.02 15.80 -1.82
N LYS A 34 -16.73 16.04 -1.67
CA LYS A 34 -16.04 17.18 -2.28
C LYS A 34 -14.81 16.68 -3.02
N ASP A 35 -14.60 17.16 -4.24
CA ASP A 35 -13.47 16.75 -5.08
C ASP A 35 -13.35 15.23 -5.18
N ARG A 36 -14.50 14.54 -5.32
CA ARG A 36 -14.63 13.07 -5.40
C ARG A 36 -14.13 12.34 -4.17
N ARG A 37 -14.09 13.02 -3.03
CA ARG A 37 -13.67 12.51 -1.73
C ARG A 37 -14.77 12.68 -0.69
N ALA A 38 -14.97 11.65 0.11
CA ALA A 38 -15.81 11.68 1.31
C ALA A 38 -14.98 11.31 2.55
N ARG A 39 -15.04 12.12 3.60
CA ARG A 39 -14.40 11.81 4.89
C ARG A 39 -15.24 10.80 5.67
N SER A 40 -14.65 9.67 6.04
CA SER A 40 -15.22 8.76 7.04
C SER A 40 -14.63 9.07 8.40
N GLU A 41 -15.48 9.49 9.33
CA GLU A 41 -15.07 9.69 10.73
C GLU A 41 -14.94 8.35 11.46
N VAL A 42 -15.71 7.33 11.06
CA VAL A 42 -15.64 5.99 11.66
C VAL A 42 -14.30 5.31 11.34
N LEU A 43 -13.83 5.43 10.09
CA LEU A 43 -12.56 4.85 9.67
C LEU A 43 -11.36 5.75 9.95
N GLY A 44 -11.58 7.06 10.10
CA GLY A 44 -10.50 8.06 10.13
C GLY A 44 -9.78 8.20 8.78
N LEU A 45 -10.44 7.80 7.68
CA LEU A 45 -9.90 7.76 6.33
C LEU A 45 -10.77 8.58 5.37
N ASP A 46 -10.21 8.90 4.23
CA ASP A 46 -10.93 9.48 3.11
C ASP A 46 -11.23 8.42 2.07
N LEU A 47 -12.50 8.25 1.71
CA LEU A 47 -12.92 7.48 0.57
C LEU A 47 -12.77 8.36 -0.67
N VAL A 48 -12.01 7.90 -1.65
CA VAL A 48 -11.67 8.68 -2.84
C VAL A 48 -12.04 7.87 -4.07
N ASP A 49 -12.91 8.45 -4.89
CA ASP A 49 -13.14 7.98 -6.24
C ASP A 49 -12.01 8.48 -7.16
N THR A 50 -11.19 7.53 -7.64
CA THR A 50 -10.04 7.81 -8.52
C THR A 50 -10.38 7.92 -10.00
N GLY A 51 -11.65 7.74 -10.40
CA GLY A 51 -12.06 7.62 -11.81
C GLY A 51 -12.11 6.19 -12.33
N GLU A 52 -11.52 5.26 -11.59
CA GLU A 52 -11.47 3.84 -11.96
C GLU A 52 -11.89 2.95 -10.79
N THR A 53 -11.50 3.34 -9.57
CA THR A 53 -11.73 2.55 -8.36
C THR A 53 -12.02 3.44 -7.17
N LEU A 54 -12.64 2.85 -6.14
CA LEU A 54 -12.72 3.45 -4.82
C LEU A 54 -11.47 3.09 -4.03
N ARG A 55 -10.72 4.11 -3.58
CA ARG A 55 -9.51 3.95 -2.77
C ARG A 55 -9.69 4.58 -1.39
N LEU A 56 -8.97 4.05 -0.41
CA LEU A 56 -8.90 4.59 0.94
C LEU A 56 -7.61 5.38 1.10
N LEU A 57 -7.72 6.67 1.39
CA LEU A 57 -6.59 7.53 1.66
C LEU A 57 -6.47 7.81 3.16
N ASP A 58 -5.27 7.65 3.70
CA ASP A 58 -4.93 8.16 5.02
C ASP A 58 -4.69 9.68 4.93
N PRO A 59 -5.52 10.50 5.62
CA PRO A 59 -5.35 11.96 5.61
C PRO A 59 -4.09 12.45 6.31
N GLN A 60 -3.51 11.68 7.22
CA GLN A 60 -2.34 12.09 8.00
C GLN A 60 -1.07 12.00 7.16
N THR A 61 -0.96 10.93 6.38
CA THR A 61 0.19 10.67 5.51
C THR A 61 -0.02 11.16 4.09
N GLY A 62 -1.27 11.38 3.68
CA GLY A 62 -1.63 11.69 2.30
C GLY A 62 -1.41 10.53 1.34
N GLN A 63 -1.31 9.30 1.85
CA GLN A 63 -1.04 8.10 1.07
C GLN A 63 -2.28 7.20 1.00
N PHE A 64 -2.44 6.52 -0.14
CA PHE A 64 -3.46 5.49 -0.24
C PHE A 64 -3.04 4.26 0.55
N LEU A 65 -4.00 3.65 1.24
CA LEU A 65 -3.77 2.32 1.78
C LEU A 65 -3.50 1.36 0.62
N PRO A 66 -2.49 0.49 0.78
CA PRO A 66 -2.20 -0.50 -0.24
C PRO A 66 -3.37 -1.48 -0.35
N THR A 67 -3.68 -1.86 -1.58
CA THR A 67 -4.54 -3.02 -1.82
C THR A 67 -3.81 -4.28 -1.39
N ALA A 68 -4.55 -5.36 -1.13
CA ALA A 68 -3.95 -6.65 -0.80
C ALA A 68 -2.97 -7.14 -1.87
N MET A 69 -3.23 -6.82 -3.14
CA MET A 69 -2.36 -7.17 -4.26
C MET A 69 -1.07 -6.35 -4.25
N GLU A 70 -1.16 -5.03 -4.04
CA GLU A 70 0.00 -4.14 -3.90
C GLU A 70 0.88 -4.57 -2.72
N GLU A 71 0.28 -4.91 -1.58
CA GLU A 71 1.01 -5.37 -0.40
C GLU A 71 1.70 -6.72 -0.64
N ALA A 72 1.01 -7.67 -1.30
CA ALA A 72 1.60 -8.96 -1.68
C ALA A 72 2.73 -8.82 -2.71
N ALA A 73 2.62 -7.87 -3.64
CA ALA A 73 3.70 -7.56 -4.59
C ALA A 73 4.91 -6.95 -3.87
N SER A 74 4.68 -5.99 -2.97
CA SER A 74 5.74 -5.37 -2.15
C SER A 74 6.49 -6.40 -1.31
N ARG A 75 5.76 -7.31 -0.63
CA ARG A 75 6.39 -8.40 0.15
C ARG A 75 7.26 -9.31 -0.72
N ARG A 76 6.76 -9.72 -1.89
CA ARG A 76 7.52 -10.57 -2.82
C ARG A 76 8.79 -9.88 -3.31
N ALA A 77 8.71 -8.60 -3.67
CA ALA A 77 9.86 -7.82 -4.11
C ALA A 77 10.91 -7.67 -2.99
N ALA A 78 10.48 -7.44 -1.75
CA ALA A 78 11.37 -7.36 -0.60
C ALA A 78 12.08 -8.70 -0.31
N ASP A 79 11.35 -9.81 -0.40
CA ASP A 79 11.93 -11.15 -0.23
C ASP A 79 12.94 -11.49 -1.33
N GLU A 80 12.63 -11.15 -2.59
CA GLU A 80 13.53 -11.33 -3.73
C GLU A 80 14.83 -10.53 -3.55
N ALA A 81 14.70 -9.24 -3.23
CA ALA A 81 15.85 -8.36 -3.00
C ALA A 81 16.72 -8.86 -1.84
N ARG A 82 16.10 -9.32 -0.75
CA ARG A 82 16.82 -9.91 0.37
C ARG A 82 17.61 -11.15 -0.03
N ARG A 83 17.00 -12.06 -0.81
CA ARG A 83 17.68 -13.27 -1.30
C ARG A 83 18.86 -12.94 -2.21
N GLN A 84 18.73 -11.92 -3.06
CA GLN A 84 19.82 -11.46 -3.93
C GLN A 84 21.00 -10.92 -3.12
N VAL A 85 20.73 -10.06 -2.13
CA VAL A 85 21.76 -9.52 -1.24
C VAL A 85 22.42 -10.63 -0.42
N GLU A 86 21.66 -11.59 0.11
CA GLU A 86 22.21 -12.72 0.85
C GLU A 86 23.10 -13.62 -0.03
N ALA A 87 22.69 -13.89 -1.28
CA ALA A 87 23.48 -14.68 -2.22
C ALA A 87 24.78 -13.96 -2.63
N GLU A 88 24.74 -12.66 -2.88
CA GLU A 88 25.93 -11.86 -3.18
C GLU A 88 26.88 -11.80 -1.99
N ALA A 89 26.36 -11.57 -0.79
CA ALA A 89 27.16 -11.59 0.44
C ALA A 89 27.83 -12.96 0.66
N ALA A 90 27.13 -14.06 0.37
CA ALA A 90 27.72 -15.40 0.43
C ALA A 90 28.86 -15.59 -0.57
N ARG A 91 28.67 -15.17 -1.83
CA ARG A 91 29.71 -15.25 -2.88
C ARG A 91 30.95 -14.45 -2.52
N LEU A 92 30.78 -13.20 -2.06
CA LEU A 92 31.88 -12.34 -1.65
C LEU A 92 32.64 -12.92 -0.44
N ARG A 93 31.94 -13.52 0.52
CA ARG A 93 32.58 -14.19 1.67
C ARG A 93 33.41 -15.39 1.23
N GLU A 94 32.92 -16.19 0.29
CA GLU A 94 33.69 -17.32 -0.26
C GLU A 94 34.92 -16.87 -1.03
N GLU A 95 34.81 -15.80 -1.81
CA GLU A 95 35.93 -15.22 -2.54
C GLU A 95 36.99 -14.64 -1.59
N LEU A 96 36.59 -13.90 -0.56
CA LEU A 96 37.50 -13.41 0.47
C LEU A 96 38.22 -14.55 1.19
N LYS A 97 37.49 -15.62 1.54
CA LYS A 97 38.09 -16.80 2.18
C LYS A 97 39.14 -17.46 1.28
N ARG A 98 38.87 -17.57 -0.03
CA ARG A 98 39.83 -18.10 -1.01
C ARG A 98 41.08 -17.23 -1.11
N LEU A 99 40.93 -15.91 -1.21
CA LEU A 99 42.06 -14.98 -1.27
C LEU A 99 42.91 -15.02 0.01
N GLN A 100 42.28 -15.10 1.18
CA GLN A 100 42.98 -15.22 2.46
C GLN A 100 43.80 -16.52 2.55
N GLN A 101 43.27 -17.64 2.08
CA GLN A 101 43.96 -18.94 2.09
C GLN A 101 45.08 -19.03 1.05
N GLY A 102 44.89 -18.43 -0.13
CA GLY A 102 45.91 -18.35 -1.18
C GLY A 102 47.08 -17.44 -0.82
N GLY A 103 46.81 -16.26 -0.25
CA GLY A 103 47.85 -15.29 0.13
C GLY A 103 48.73 -15.74 1.29
N THR A 104 48.27 -16.65 2.16
CA THR A 104 49.11 -17.27 3.20
C THR A 104 50.15 -18.26 2.66
N SER A 105 49.98 -18.79 1.44
CA SER A 105 50.93 -19.75 0.86
C SER A 105 52.09 -19.10 0.11
N GLU A 106 51.98 -17.84 -0.29
CA GLU A 106 53.03 -17.12 -1.06
C GLU A 106 54.04 -16.35 -0.19
N ASN A 107 53.88 -16.31 1.15
CA ASN A 107 54.74 -15.51 2.04
C ASN A 107 55.68 -16.34 2.94
N LEU A 108 56.00 -17.57 2.53
CA LEU A 108 56.88 -18.51 3.25
C LEU A 108 58.07 -19.03 2.41
N GLY A 109 58.41 -18.35 1.31
CA GLY A 109 59.54 -18.67 0.43
C GLY A 109 60.72 -17.73 0.59
#